data_AF-A0AAD6EJ04-F1
#
_entry.id   AF-A0AAD6EJ04-F1
#
_cell.length_a   1.000
_cell.length_b   1.000
_cell.length_c   1.000
_cell.angle_alpha   90.00
_cell.angle_beta   90.00
_cell.angle_gamma   90.00
#
_symmetry.space_group_name_H-M   'P 1'
#
loop_
_entity.id
_entity.type
_entity.pdbx_description
1 polymer ?
#
loop_
_entity_poly.entity_id
_entity_poly.type
_entity_poly.pdbx_seq_one_letter_code
_entity_poly.pdbx_strand_id
1 'polypeptide(L)'
;MEELFIHHTDGTIAGTDNILSNLEIGTNGPVEKYISLHKEALESALAKMCVRKKVKSIEELLPNKTEDVPKPRFLRVNTLKIDVESAVKEFIKISTVKRDEMVPDLLELLPGFDLHDHPLVLDGSVFLQGKASCMVAHALNPKPGWKVIDACAAPGNKTIHLAALMKGRGNIIACELNETRLKILQETIRRSGATNIDTMSGDFLDVDPKNPAYRKVRAILLDPSCSGSGISAQRLDHLLPSHIKDVDADASKRIQKLAGFQRKALEHALSFPSVERITYSTCSVHQEENEDVIQSVLPLASSLGFELATPYPQWKRRGLPVFDGSEHLLRTDPSDGMEGFFVALFVRSQPNEETAVRDGNNPSDLNNLNRRGSFRPVYFPRMSKMFLYYASQMRRDAEEACVACGCCSERSCC
;
A
#
# COMPACT_ATOMS: atom_id res chain seq x y z
N MET A 1 -53.92 -5.18 57.76
CA MET A 1 -54.00 -3.71 57.84
C MET A 1 -52.58 -3.26 58.06
N GLU A 2 -51.82 -3.16 56.95
CA GLU A 2 -51.52 -1.89 56.23
C GLU A 2 -50.35 -1.15 56.92
N GLU A 3 -49.30 -0.65 56.29
CA GLU A 3 -48.86 -0.62 54.89
C GLU A 3 -47.38 -0.16 54.85
N LEU A 4 -46.78 -0.26 53.66
CA LEU A 4 -45.46 0.14 53.18
C LEU A 4 -44.78 1.40 53.76
N PHE A 5 -43.44 1.42 53.79
CA PHE A 5 -42.61 2.26 52.88
C PHE A 5 -41.16 1.75 52.83
N ILE A 6 -40.72 1.38 51.62
CA ILE A 6 -39.37 0.94 51.27
C ILE A 6 -38.55 2.18 50.93
N HIS A 7 -37.46 2.42 51.66
CA HIS A 7 -36.42 3.37 51.24
C HIS A 7 -35.20 2.58 50.75
N HIS A 8 -34.86 2.83 49.48
CA HIS A 8 -33.64 2.35 48.81
C HIS A 8 -32.40 2.82 49.56
N THR A 9 -31.48 1.89 49.84
CA THR A 9 -30.12 2.17 50.29
C THR A 9 -29.15 1.97 49.14
N ASP A 10 -28.14 2.84 49.16
CA ASP A 10 -27.12 3.08 48.14
C ASP A 10 -26.33 1.84 47.72
N GLY A 11 -26.20 1.67 46.39
CA GLY A 11 -25.26 0.76 45.76
C GLY A 11 -24.17 1.55 45.04
N THR A 12 -23.27 2.19 45.79
CA THR A 12 -22.09 2.86 45.24
C THR A 12 -21.16 1.81 44.63
N ILE A 13 -21.00 1.81 43.31
CA ILE A 13 -19.99 1.01 42.62
C ILE A 13 -18.63 1.67 42.92
N ALA A 14 -17.91 1.12 43.89
CA ALA A 14 -16.53 1.49 44.14
C ALA A 14 -15.67 1.06 42.94
N GLY A 15 -15.03 2.02 42.27
CA GLY A 15 -14.07 1.76 41.19
C GLY A 15 -14.16 2.65 39.94
N THR A 16 -14.66 3.88 40.03
CA THR A 16 -14.63 4.86 38.92
C THR A 16 -13.43 5.82 39.01
N ASP A 17 -12.28 5.35 39.49
CA ASP A 17 -11.06 6.16 39.48
C ASP A 17 -10.46 6.21 38.06
N ASN A 18 -10.99 7.17 37.29
CA ASN A 18 -10.25 8.06 36.39
C ASN A 18 -9.21 7.38 35.46
N ILE A 19 -9.67 6.60 34.49
CA ILE A 19 -8.78 6.01 33.45
C ILE A 19 -8.40 7.07 32.40
N LEU A 20 -9.27 8.05 32.14
CA LEU A 20 -8.96 9.16 31.22
C LEU A 20 -7.90 10.13 31.77
N SER A 21 -7.55 10.06 33.06
CA SER A 21 -6.40 10.81 33.61
C SER A 21 -5.08 10.06 33.50
N ASN A 22 -5.07 8.77 33.16
CA ASN A 22 -3.84 8.01 32.92
C ASN A 22 -3.34 8.11 31.46
N LEU A 23 -4.06 8.85 30.62
CA LEU A 23 -3.55 9.38 29.34
C LEU A 23 -2.66 10.60 29.60
N GLU A 24 -1.60 10.45 30.40
CA GLU A 24 -0.47 11.38 30.31
C GLU A 24 0.42 10.95 29.13
N ILE A 25 -0.15 11.00 27.92
CA ILE A 25 0.62 10.95 26.68
C ILE A 25 0.81 12.41 26.29
N GLY A 26 1.99 12.95 26.54
CA GLY A 26 2.28 14.33 26.20
C GLY A 26 2.09 14.58 24.70
N THR A 27 1.06 15.35 24.32
CA THR A 27 1.05 16.46 23.35
C THR A 27 -0.38 16.92 23.03
N ASN A 28 -0.67 18.21 23.22
CA ASN A 28 -1.94 18.91 22.95
C ASN A 28 -2.50 18.72 21.51
N GLY A 29 -3.22 17.63 21.25
CA GLY A 29 -3.90 17.38 19.97
C GLY A 29 -5.38 17.83 19.91
N PRO A 30 -5.98 18.04 18.72
CA PRO A 30 -7.40 18.36 18.55
C PRO A 30 -8.34 17.26 19.08
N VAL A 31 -7.91 16.00 18.98
CA VAL A 31 -8.66 14.82 19.45
C VAL A 31 -8.72 14.78 20.97
N GLU A 32 -7.62 15.11 21.64
CA GLU A 32 -7.55 15.10 23.11
C GLU A 32 -8.40 16.23 23.71
N LYS A 33 -8.40 17.42 23.09
CA LYS A 33 -9.35 18.49 23.45
C LYS A 33 -10.80 18.04 23.28
N TYR A 34 -11.13 17.33 22.20
CA TYR A 34 -12.48 16.82 21.97
C TYR A 34 -12.89 15.73 22.99
N ILE A 35 -12.00 14.77 23.26
CA ILE A 35 -12.22 13.72 24.26
C ILE A 35 -12.38 14.36 25.65
N SER A 36 -11.53 15.31 26.01
CA SER A 36 -11.63 16.05 27.26
C SER A 36 -12.93 16.84 27.37
N LEU A 37 -13.41 17.46 26.28
CA LEU A 37 -14.69 18.19 26.26
C LEU A 37 -15.90 17.27 26.48
N HIS A 38 -15.79 15.99 26.11
CA HIS A 38 -16.88 15.01 26.17
C HIS A 38 -16.66 13.91 27.22
N LYS A 39 -15.67 14.08 28.10
CA LYS A 39 -15.22 13.09 29.08
C LYS A 39 -16.36 12.48 29.90
N GLU A 40 -17.18 13.33 30.54
CA GLU A 40 -18.29 12.87 31.41
C GLU A 40 -19.36 12.08 30.63
N ALA A 41 -19.65 12.49 29.39
CA ALA A 41 -20.62 11.81 28.54
C ALA A 41 -20.10 10.44 28.09
N LEU A 42 -18.80 10.34 27.78
CA LEU A 42 -18.13 9.09 27.44
C LEU A 42 -18.09 8.13 28.63
N GLU A 43 -17.74 8.61 29.82
CA GLU A 43 -17.72 7.82 31.06
C GLU A 43 -19.12 7.27 31.39
N SER A 44 -20.16 8.12 31.29
CA SER A 44 -21.55 7.68 31.50
C SER A 44 -22.00 6.62 30.49
N ALA A 45 -21.60 6.76 29.22
CA ALA A 45 -21.92 5.80 28.17
C ALA A 45 -21.21 4.45 28.41
N LEU A 46 -19.92 4.47 28.78
CA LEU A 46 -19.14 3.29 29.11
C LEU A 46 -19.70 2.56 30.34
N ALA A 47 -20.07 3.28 31.39
CA ALA A 47 -20.70 2.69 32.58
C ALA A 47 -22.03 1.97 32.23
N LYS A 48 -22.87 2.59 31.38
CA LYS A 48 -24.10 1.95 30.88
C LYS A 48 -23.81 0.69 30.05
N MET A 49 -22.72 0.69 29.29
CA MET A 49 -22.29 -0.49 28.52
C MET A 49 -21.81 -1.62 29.44
N CYS A 50 -21.05 -1.33 30.50
CA CYS A 50 -20.63 -2.33 31.50
C CYS A 50 -21.84 -3.03 32.12
N VAL A 51 -22.87 -2.26 32.53
CA VAL A 51 -24.11 -2.80 33.08
C VAL A 51 -24.83 -3.69 32.06
N ARG A 52 -24.96 -3.24 30.80
CA ARG A 52 -25.64 -4.00 29.74
C ARG A 52 -24.93 -5.31 29.41
N LYS A 53 -23.59 -5.30 29.35
CA LYS A 53 -22.77 -6.48 29.04
C LYS A 53 -22.44 -7.34 30.27
N LYS A 54 -22.91 -6.95 31.46
CA LYS A 54 -22.66 -7.64 32.75
C LYS A 54 -21.18 -7.84 33.05
N VAL A 55 -20.36 -6.84 32.69
CA VAL A 55 -18.93 -6.82 33.02
C VAL A 55 -18.68 -5.86 34.17
N LYS A 56 -17.67 -6.15 34.99
CA LYS A 56 -17.39 -5.41 36.23
C LYS A 56 -16.53 -4.16 36.01
N SER A 57 -15.87 -4.08 34.86
CA SER A 57 -14.90 -3.06 34.54
C SER A 57 -14.92 -2.74 33.05
N ILE A 58 -14.39 -1.58 32.66
CA ILE A 58 -14.31 -1.18 31.25
C ILE A 58 -13.26 -2.03 30.52
N GLU A 59 -12.25 -2.50 31.24
CA GLU A 59 -11.20 -3.39 30.76
C GLU A 59 -11.78 -4.73 30.27
N GLU A 60 -12.85 -5.21 30.91
CA GLU A 60 -13.60 -6.39 30.49
C GLU A 60 -14.49 -6.13 29.25
N LEU A 61 -14.72 -4.87 28.86
CA LEU A 61 -15.37 -4.54 27.58
C LEU A 61 -14.40 -4.69 26.39
N LEU A 62 -13.10 -4.70 26.62
CA LEU A 62 -12.09 -4.80 25.57
C LEU A 62 -11.91 -6.27 25.15
N PRO A 63 -12.03 -6.60 23.85
CA PRO A 63 -11.84 -7.96 23.38
C PRO A 63 -10.36 -8.34 23.46
N ASN A 64 -9.98 -8.96 24.57
CA ASN A 64 -8.61 -9.29 24.97
C ASN A 64 -7.71 -8.06 25.17
N LYS A 65 -6.72 -8.18 26.05
CA LYS A 65 -5.62 -7.22 26.13
C LYS A 65 -4.97 -7.17 24.74
N THR A 66 -5.31 -6.19 23.93
CA THR A 66 -4.42 -5.76 22.87
C THR A 66 -3.18 -5.29 23.61
N GLU A 67 -2.13 -6.10 23.62
CA GLU A 67 -0.83 -5.63 24.03
C GLU A 67 -0.58 -4.38 23.19
N ASP A 68 -0.52 -3.22 23.84
CA ASP A 68 -0.17 -1.96 23.22
C ASP A 68 1.34 -2.02 22.94
N VAL A 69 1.73 -2.91 22.04
CA VAL A 69 3.11 -3.08 21.61
C VAL A 69 3.40 -1.82 20.80
N PRO A 70 4.31 -0.96 21.26
CA PRO A 70 4.59 0.29 20.57
C PRO A 70 5.08 -0.02 19.16
N LYS A 71 4.27 0.31 18.14
CA LYS A 71 4.59 0.00 16.75
C LYS A 71 5.59 1.03 16.20
N PRO A 72 6.59 0.59 15.40
CA PRO A 72 7.51 1.51 14.77
C PRO A 72 6.77 2.53 13.89
N ARG A 73 7.33 3.73 13.79
CA ARG A 73 6.79 4.79 12.93
C ARG A 73 7.50 4.75 11.59
N PHE A 74 6.73 4.59 10.52
CA PHE A 74 7.25 4.56 9.16
C PHE A 74 7.11 5.92 8.47
N LEU A 75 8.22 6.40 7.91
CA LEU A 75 8.34 7.65 7.17
C LEU A 75 8.87 7.36 5.77
N ARG A 76 8.05 7.58 4.74
CA ARG A 76 8.49 7.49 3.35
C ARG A 76 9.03 8.84 2.89
N VAL A 77 10.27 8.85 2.41
CA VAL A 77 10.93 10.04 1.86
C VAL A 77 10.39 10.35 0.47
N ASN A 78 10.01 11.60 0.24
CA ASN A 78 9.64 12.07 -1.09
C ASN A 78 10.89 12.50 -1.85
N THR A 79 11.43 11.59 -2.67
CA THR A 79 12.64 11.81 -3.45
C THR A 79 12.50 12.86 -4.57
N LEU A 80 11.31 13.45 -4.74
CA LEU A 80 11.12 14.64 -5.59
C LEU A 80 11.60 15.93 -4.92
N LYS A 81 11.62 15.97 -3.57
CA LYS A 81 11.95 17.18 -2.79
C LYS A 81 13.25 17.07 -2.02
N ILE A 82 13.55 15.89 -1.46
CA ILE A 82 14.71 15.68 -0.59
C ILE A 82 15.29 14.29 -0.84
N ASP A 83 16.61 14.15 -0.78
CA ASP A 83 17.27 12.85 -0.82
C ASP A 83 17.20 12.11 0.52
N VAL A 84 17.32 10.79 0.48
CA VAL A 84 17.19 9.92 1.67
C VAL A 84 18.28 10.21 2.71
N GLU A 85 19.50 10.58 2.32
CA GLU A 85 20.58 10.89 3.26
C GLU A 85 20.26 12.15 4.06
N SER A 86 19.77 13.19 3.39
CA SER A 86 19.36 14.43 4.03
C SER A 86 18.18 14.24 4.99
N ALA A 87 17.18 13.42 4.62
CA ALA A 87 16.08 13.07 5.51
C ALA A 87 16.58 12.29 6.75
N VAL A 88 17.48 11.32 6.57
CA VAL A 88 18.08 10.58 7.69
C VAL A 88 18.84 11.48 8.65
N LYS A 89 19.65 12.43 8.14
CA LYS A 89 20.36 13.41 8.98
C LYS A 89 19.41 14.26 9.82
N GLU A 90 18.21 14.54 9.32
CA GLU A 90 17.21 15.30 10.07
C GLU A 90 16.60 14.44 11.19
N PHE A 91 16.13 13.24 10.87
CA PHE A 91 15.42 12.41 11.84
C PHE A 91 16.33 11.75 12.89
N ILE A 92 17.63 11.55 12.61
CA ILE A 92 18.61 11.06 13.61
C ILE A 92 18.72 12.01 14.82
N LYS A 93 18.41 13.30 14.64
CA LYS A 93 18.41 14.27 15.75
C LYS A 93 17.28 14.03 16.76
N ILE A 94 16.23 13.31 16.35
CA ILE A 94 14.99 13.13 17.10
C ILE A 94 14.88 11.68 17.61
N SER A 95 15.25 10.70 16.79
CA SER A 95 15.08 9.27 17.10
C SER A 95 16.16 8.42 16.43
N THR A 96 16.29 7.16 16.86
CA THR A 96 17.06 6.17 16.11
C THR A 96 16.35 5.91 14.78
N VAL A 97 17.06 6.13 13.68
CA VAL A 97 16.54 5.92 12.32
C VAL A 97 17.19 4.70 11.70
N LYS A 98 16.36 3.76 11.24
CA LYS A 98 16.77 2.63 10.41
C LYS A 98 16.22 2.82 8.99
N ARG A 99 17.00 2.46 7.97
CA ARG A 99 16.49 2.36 6.59
C ARG A 99 15.88 0.99 6.36
N ASP A 100 14.74 0.96 5.68
CA ASP A 100 14.16 -0.30 5.27
C ASP A 100 15.01 -0.97 4.18
N GLU A 101 15.16 -2.29 4.30
CA GLU A 101 15.96 -3.08 3.36
C GLU A 101 15.24 -3.36 2.04
N MET A 102 13.91 -3.29 2.02
CA MET A 102 13.08 -3.66 0.87
C MET A 102 12.56 -2.45 0.10
N VAL A 103 12.31 -1.34 0.80
CA VAL A 103 11.80 -0.09 0.25
C VAL A 103 12.85 1.02 0.53
N PRO A 104 13.72 1.35 -0.44
CA PRO A 104 14.92 2.18 -0.19
C PRO A 104 14.67 3.60 0.34
N ASP A 105 13.49 4.16 0.06
CA ASP A 105 13.06 5.48 0.49
C ASP A 105 12.20 5.45 1.77
N LEU A 106 12.13 4.30 2.45
CA LEU A 106 11.39 4.15 3.71
C LEU A 106 12.34 4.17 4.92
N LEU A 107 11.99 4.99 5.91
CA LEU A 107 12.65 5.09 7.19
C LEU A 107 11.76 4.52 8.29
N GLU A 108 12.38 3.78 9.20
CA GLU A 108 11.77 3.21 10.40
C GLU A 108 12.34 3.96 11.62
N LEU A 109 11.44 4.54 12.40
CA LEU A 109 11.77 5.28 13.62
C LEU A 109 11.19 4.55 14.83
N LEU A 110 11.84 4.74 15.99
CA LEU A 110 11.32 4.23 17.25
C LEU A 110 9.93 4.84 17.57
N PRO A 111 9.07 4.09 18.28
CA PRO A 111 7.81 4.59 18.80
C PRO A 111 7.98 5.78 19.75
N GLY A 112 6.91 6.54 19.99
CA GLY A 112 6.86 7.58 21.03
C GLY A 112 7.08 9.02 20.58
N PHE A 113 7.23 9.28 19.27
CA PHE A 113 7.33 10.62 18.71
C PHE A 113 6.11 10.95 17.87
N ASP A 114 5.50 12.12 18.12
CA ASP A 114 4.56 12.72 17.17
C ASP A 114 5.36 13.47 16.09
N LEU A 115 5.08 13.11 14.84
CA LEU A 115 5.74 13.64 13.65
C LEU A 115 4.77 14.40 12.76
N HIS A 116 3.48 14.47 13.12
CA HIS A 116 2.45 15.08 12.28
C HIS A 116 2.73 16.56 12.00
N ASP A 117 3.26 17.29 12.99
CA ASP A 117 3.62 18.71 12.88
C ASP A 117 5.08 18.94 12.46
N HIS A 118 5.82 17.88 12.12
CA HIS A 118 7.21 18.02 11.68
C HIS A 118 7.28 18.80 10.35
N PRO A 119 8.19 19.78 10.19
CA PRO A 119 8.25 20.62 8.99
C PRO A 119 8.33 19.83 7.67
N LEU A 120 9.12 18.74 7.65
CA LEU A 120 9.23 17.87 6.48
C LEU A 120 7.95 17.06 6.17
N VAL A 121 7.09 16.82 7.17
CA VAL A 121 5.77 16.18 6.97
C VAL A 121 4.79 17.22 6.44
N LEU A 122 4.75 18.39 7.06
CA LEU A 122 3.85 19.49 6.69
C LEU A 122 4.10 20.04 5.29
N ASP A 123 5.34 20.02 4.82
CA ASP A 123 5.70 20.49 3.49
C ASP A 123 5.71 19.36 2.43
N GLY A 124 5.43 18.11 2.81
CA GLY A 124 5.39 16.95 1.90
C GLY A 124 6.75 16.45 1.42
N SER A 125 7.84 16.80 2.10
CA SER A 125 9.17 16.20 1.87
C SER A 125 9.25 14.76 2.38
N VAL A 126 8.42 14.40 3.37
CA VAL A 126 8.22 13.02 3.83
C VAL A 126 6.74 12.75 4.10
N PHE A 127 6.35 11.47 4.08
CA PHE A 127 4.99 11.01 4.32
C PHE A 127 4.96 9.96 5.42
N LEU A 128 4.07 10.14 6.40
CA LEU A 128 3.77 9.10 7.38
C LEU A 128 2.94 8.01 6.68
N GLN A 129 3.55 6.85 6.43
CA GLN A 129 2.95 5.78 5.65
C GLN A 129 3.50 4.43 6.08
N GLY A 130 2.63 3.49 6.43
CA GLY A 130 3.02 2.13 6.80
C GLY A 130 3.81 1.42 5.70
N LYS A 131 4.73 0.54 6.10
CA LYS A 131 5.62 -0.20 5.18
C LYS A 131 4.85 -0.95 4.09
N ALA A 132 3.82 -1.71 4.47
CA ALA A 132 3.02 -2.49 3.52
C ALA A 132 2.37 -1.60 2.44
N SER A 133 1.87 -0.43 2.83
CA SER A 133 1.31 0.57 1.90
C SER A 133 2.37 1.14 0.95
N CYS A 134 3.62 1.29 1.39
CA CYS A 134 4.73 1.72 0.54
C CYS A 134 5.15 0.63 -0.46
N MET A 135 5.05 -0.65 -0.06
CA MET A 135 5.46 -1.78 -0.88
C MET A 135 4.66 -1.91 -2.19
N VAL A 136 3.42 -1.41 -2.23
CA VAL A 136 2.52 -1.48 -3.41
C VAL A 136 3.11 -0.76 -4.62
N ALA A 137 3.34 0.55 -4.52
CA ALA A 137 3.86 1.35 -5.63
C ALA A 137 5.27 0.90 -6.04
N HIS A 138 6.09 0.48 -5.07
CA HIS A 138 7.43 -0.07 -5.35
C HIS A 138 7.36 -1.44 -6.04
N ALA A 139 6.41 -2.33 -5.70
CA ALA A 139 6.18 -3.58 -6.43
C ALA A 139 5.75 -3.36 -7.88
N LEU A 140 4.92 -2.33 -8.12
CA LEU A 140 4.52 -1.93 -9.46
C LEU A 140 5.74 -1.51 -10.30
N ASN A 141 6.75 -0.91 -9.67
CA ASN A 141 8.03 -0.51 -10.27
C ASN A 141 7.84 0.27 -11.59
N PRO A 142 7.11 1.40 -11.58
CA PRO A 142 6.88 2.20 -12.78
C PRO A 142 8.20 2.83 -13.26
N LYS A 143 8.44 2.81 -14.58
CA LYS A 143 9.65 3.41 -15.15
C LYS A 143 9.44 4.90 -15.44
N PRO A 144 10.49 5.75 -15.27
CA PRO A 144 10.42 7.14 -15.71
C PRO A 144 9.97 7.27 -17.17
N GLY A 145 9.00 8.15 -17.43
CA GLY A 145 8.44 8.39 -18.77
C GLY A 145 7.23 7.51 -19.12
N TRP A 146 6.86 6.54 -18.28
CA TRP A 146 5.63 5.78 -18.46
C TRP A 146 4.38 6.62 -18.25
N LYS A 147 3.27 6.14 -18.83
CA LYS A 147 1.93 6.57 -18.44
C LYS A 147 1.35 5.53 -17.49
N VAL A 148 0.88 5.96 -16.32
CA VAL A 148 0.40 5.09 -15.24
C VAL A 148 -0.98 5.54 -14.78
N ILE A 149 -1.84 4.62 -14.38
CA ILE A 149 -3.11 4.93 -13.72
C ILE A 149 -3.02 4.53 -12.24
N ASP A 150 -3.42 5.42 -11.35
CA ASP A 150 -3.79 5.08 -9.98
C ASP A 150 -5.32 5.09 -9.89
N ALA A 151 -5.92 3.90 -9.84
CA ALA A 151 -7.35 3.69 -10.02
C ALA A 151 -8.20 4.16 -8.84
N CYS A 152 -7.61 4.29 -7.65
CA CYS A 152 -8.28 4.68 -6.40
C CYS A 152 -7.33 5.53 -5.56
N ALA A 153 -7.07 6.76 -6.02
CA ALA A 153 -5.86 7.48 -5.66
C ALA A 153 -5.87 8.13 -4.26
N ALA A 154 -7.03 8.57 -3.74
CA ALA A 154 -7.02 9.33 -2.49
C ALA A 154 -6.68 8.45 -1.27
N PRO A 155 -5.89 8.96 -0.30
CA PRO A 155 -5.52 10.36 -0.11
C PRO A 155 -4.28 10.82 -0.91
N GLY A 156 -3.66 9.95 -1.72
CA GLY A 156 -2.57 10.32 -2.63
C GLY A 156 -1.20 9.76 -2.28
N ASN A 157 -1.02 9.15 -1.11
CA ASN A 157 0.32 8.69 -0.64
C ASN A 157 0.99 7.71 -1.63
N LYS A 158 0.22 6.78 -2.21
CA LYS A 158 0.71 5.84 -3.24
C LYS A 158 0.94 6.54 -4.57
N THR A 159 0.05 7.45 -4.96
CA THR A 159 0.20 8.29 -6.17
C THR A 159 1.50 9.10 -6.15
N ILE A 160 1.83 9.72 -5.01
CA ILE A 160 3.09 10.48 -4.85
C ILE A 160 4.28 9.52 -4.90
N HIS A 161 4.15 8.31 -4.35
CA HIS A 161 5.20 7.30 -4.46
C HIS A 161 5.45 6.91 -5.92
N LEU A 162 4.40 6.71 -6.73
CA LEU A 162 4.55 6.49 -8.17
C LEU A 162 5.29 7.65 -8.85
N ALA A 163 4.93 8.89 -8.53
CA ALA A 163 5.59 10.08 -9.10
C ALA A 163 7.09 10.14 -8.74
N ALA A 164 7.42 9.83 -7.48
CA ALA A 164 8.79 9.75 -7.00
C ALA A 164 9.62 8.66 -7.71
N LEU A 165 9.07 7.44 -7.83
CA LEU A 165 9.69 6.32 -8.55
C LEU A 165 9.92 6.64 -10.05
N MET A 166 8.98 7.35 -10.65
CA MET A 166 9.06 7.85 -12.03
C MET A 166 9.96 9.09 -12.18
N LYS A 167 10.56 9.59 -11.09
CA LYS A 167 11.44 10.77 -11.05
C LYS A 167 10.77 12.01 -11.65
N GLY A 168 9.46 12.16 -11.44
CA GLY A 168 8.65 13.24 -12.00
C GLY A 168 8.51 13.23 -13.52
N ARG A 169 8.86 12.13 -14.21
CA ARG A 169 8.82 12.02 -15.69
C ARG A 169 7.69 11.09 -16.15
N GLY A 170 7.04 11.46 -17.24
CA GLY A 170 5.88 10.72 -17.75
C GLY A 170 4.59 11.33 -17.23
N ASN A 171 3.57 10.49 -17.01
CA ASN A 171 2.25 10.96 -16.61
C ASN A 171 1.54 9.93 -15.73
N ILE A 172 0.89 10.40 -14.67
CA ILE A 172 0.06 9.59 -13.78
C ILE A 172 -1.35 10.14 -13.85
N ILE A 173 -2.33 9.29 -14.15
CA ILE A 173 -3.75 9.63 -14.04
C ILE A 173 -4.22 9.11 -12.69
N ALA A 174 -4.65 10.01 -11.81
CA ALA A 174 -5.08 9.68 -10.46
C ALA A 174 -6.61 9.80 -10.38
N CYS A 175 -7.30 8.65 -10.34
CA CYS A 175 -8.75 8.57 -10.31
C CYS A 175 -9.27 8.62 -8.87
N GLU A 176 -10.26 9.47 -8.60
CA GLU A 176 -10.99 9.45 -7.33
C GLU A 176 -12.45 9.84 -7.57
N LEU A 177 -13.37 8.97 -7.16
CA LEU A 177 -14.81 9.17 -7.33
C LEU A 177 -15.39 10.16 -6.30
N ASN A 178 -14.85 10.20 -5.08
CA ASN A 178 -15.39 11.05 -4.03
C ASN A 178 -14.77 12.46 -4.09
N GLU A 179 -15.60 13.46 -4.41
CA GLU A 179 -15.19 14.87 -4.50
C GLU A 179 -14.48 15.43 -3.26
N THR A 180 -14.83 14.97 -2.06
CA THR A 180 -14.16 15.42 -0.83
C THR A 180 -12.76 14.82 -0.73
N ARG A 181 -12.62 13.53 -1.03
CA ARG A 181 -11.32 12.84 -1.07
C ARG A 181 -10.45 13.32 -2.23
N LEU A 182 -11.05 13.73 -3.35
CA LEU A 182 -10.36 14.33 -4.48
C LEU A 182 -9.66 15.64 -4.08
N LYS A 183 -10.30 16.48 -3.28
CA LYS A 183 -9.65 17.70 -2.75
C LYS A 183 -8.45 17.37 -1.86
N ILE A 184 -8.55 16.32 -1.04
CA ILE A 184 -7.43 15.84 -0.20
C ILE A 184 -6.27 15.33 -1.08
N LEU A 185 -6.59 14.59 -2.15
CA LEU A 185 -5.63 14.13 -3.14
C LEU A 185 -4.92 15.31 -3.82
N GLN A 186 -5.67 16.29 -4.30
CA GLN A 186 -5.13 17.49 -4.98
C GLN A 186 -4.21 18.29 -4.05
N GLU A 187 -4.60 18.47 -2.78
CA GLU A 187 -3.75 19.14 -1.79
C GLU A 187 -2.48 18.34 -1.50
N THR A 188 -2.59 17.01 -1.39
CA THR A 188 -1.44 16.12 -1.21
C THR A 188 -0.46 16.19 -2.39
N ILE A 189 -0.98 16.22 -3.63
CA ILE A 189 -0.20 16.43 -4.85
C ILE A 189 0.51 17.77 -4.83
N ARG A 190 -0.24 18.86 -4.58
CA ARG A 190 0.30 20.23 -4.50
C ARG A 190 1.44 20.33 -3.49
N ARG A 191 1.23 19.82 -2.27
CA ARG A 191 2.23 19.82 -1.20
C ARG A 191 3.45 18.98 -1.56
N SER A 192 3.27 17.84 -2.22
CA SER A 192 4.37 16.95 -2.61
C SER A 192 5.34 17.53 -3.65
N GLY A 193 4.92 18.56 -4.39
CA GLY A 193 5.67 19.09 -5.52
C GLY A 193 5.68 18.20 -6.77
N ALA A 194 4.86 17.14 -6.82
CA ALA A 194 4.71 16.30 -8.00
C ALA A 194 3.98 17.06 -9.12
N THR A 195 4.60 17.17 -10.30
CA THR A 195 4.08 17.92 -11.45
C THR A 195 3.56 17.04 -12.58
N ASN A 196 3.71 15.72 -12.46
CA ASN A 196 3.40 14.75 -13.51
C ASN A 196 2.11 13.95 -13.21
N ILE A 197 1.20 14.50 -12.43
CA ILE A 197 -0.04 13.85 -12.00
C ILE A 197 -1.24 14.67 -12.48
N ASP A 198 -2.12 14.04 -13.25
CA ASP A 198 -3.43 14.57 -13.63
C ASP A 198 -4.51 13.91 -12.76
N THR A 199 -5.30 14.69 -12.03
CA THR A 199 -6.41 14.15 -11.25
C THR A 199 -7.67 14.05 -12.09
N MET A 200 -8.38 12.93 -11.98
CA MET A 200 -9.66 12.69 -12.64
C MET A 200 -10.74 12.44 -11.58
N SER A 201 -11.77 13.30 -11.57
CA SER A 201 -12.98 13.04 -10.80
C SER A 201 -13.84 12.05 -11.56
N GLY A 202 -14.00 10.83 -11.06
CA GLY A 202 -14.78 9.80 -11.72
C GLY A 202 -14.50 8.39 -11.24
N ASP A 203 -15.36 7.46 -11.64
CA ASP A 203 -15.16 6.03 -11.41
C ASP A 203 -14.10 5.51 -12.39
N PHE A 204 -13.13 4.74 -11.88
CA PHE A 204 -12.16 4.06 -12.73
C PHE A 204 -12.84 3.10 -13.72
N LEU A 205 -13.98 2.50 -13.36
CA LEU A 205 -14.73 1.61 -14.24
C LEU A 205 -15.32 2.31 -15.48
N ASP A 206 -15.45 3.64 -15.44
CA ASP A 206 -15.94 4.45 -16.56
C ASP A 206 -14.81 4.83 -17.54
N VAL A 207 -13.56 4.51 -17.23
CA VAL A 207 -12.40 4.79 -18.08
C VAL A 207 -12.36 3.80 -19.23
N ASP A 208 -12.78 4.21 -20.43
CA ASP A 208 -12.73 3.34 -21.61
C ASP A 208 -11.28 2.94 -21.95
N PRO A 209 -10.89 1.65 -21.80
CA PRO A 209 -9.53 1.18 -22.08
C PRO A 209 -9.12 1.33 -23.56
N LYS A 210 -10.10 1.45 -24.47
CA LYS A 210 -9.89 1.61 -25.91
C LYS A 210 -9.73 3.07 -26.32
N ASN A 211 -10.00 4.03 -25.43
CA ASN A 211 -9.82 5.43 -25.72
C ASN A 211 -8.33 5.71 -26.06
N PRO A 212 -8.02 6.38 -27.18
CA PRO A 212 -6.65 6.71 -27.57
C PRO A 212 -5.82 7.40 -26.49
N ALA A 213 -6.45 8.15 -25.59
CA ALA A 213 -5.79 8.80 -24.45
C ALA A 213 -5.10 7.79 -23.51
N TYR A 214 -5.60 6.56 -23.39
CA TYR A 214 -5.08 5.54 -22.49
C TYR A 214 -4.27 4.44 -23.20
N ARG A 215 -4.13 4.51 -24.53
CA ARG A 215 -3.37 3.53 -25.34
C ARG A 215 -1.90 3.38 -24.91
N LYS A 216 -1.33 4.39 -24.25
CA LYS A 216 0.08 4.36 -23.78
C LYS A 216 0.22 4.03 -22.29
N VAL A 217 -0.86 3.67 -21.59
CA VAL A 217 -0.78 3.26 -20.16
C VAL A 217 -0.03 1.94 -20.06
N ARG A 218 1.03 1.92 -19.25
CA ARG A 218 1.94 0.77 -19.09
C ARG A 218 1.78 0.06 -17.75
N ALA A 219 1.25 0.76 -16.75
CA ALA A 219 1.07 0.22 -15.42
C ALA A 219 -0.20 0.78 -14.78
N ILE A 220 -0.84 -0.03 -13.94
CA ILE A 220 -2.01 0.37 -13.14
C ILE A 220 -1.76 -0.03 -11.69
N LEU A 221 -1.94 0.93 -10.78
CA LEU A 221 -2.05 0.69 -9.34
C LEU A 221 -3.54 0.61 -8.98
N LEU A 222 -3.97 -0.52 -8.44
CA LEU A 222 -5.33 -0.77 -8.00
C LEU A 222 -5.33 -1.06 -6.48
N ASP A 223 -5.62 -0.02 -5.69
CA ASP A 223 -5.81 -0.09 -4.23
C ASP A 223 -7.25 0.32 -3.87
N PRO A 224 -8.25 -0.53 -4.19
CA PRO A 224 -9.66 -0.19 -4.05
C PRO A 224 -10.11 -0.10 -2.58
N SER A 225 -11.33 0.39 -2.39
CA SER A 225 -11.97 0.35 -1.08
C SER A 225 -12.05 -1.08 -0.55
N CYS A 226 -11.59 -1.25 0.70
CA CYS A 226 -11.55 -2.51 1.45
C CYS A 226 -12.37 -2.40 2.74
N SER A 227 -12.58 -3.53 3.42
CA SER A 227 -13.19 -3.55 4.75
C SER A 227 -12.41 -2.73 5.80
N GLY A 228 -11.11 -2.52 5.60
CA GLY A 228 -10.24 -1.85 6.58
C GLY A 228 -9.88 -2.72 7.77
N SER A 229 -10.15 -4.03 7.70
CA SER A 229 -9.94 -4.96 8.82
C SER A 229 -8.48 -5.01 9.31
N GLY A 230 -7.51 -4.84 8.40
CA GLY A 230 -6.08 -4.89 8.72
C GLY A 230 -5.52 -3.65 9.44
N ILE A 231 -6.27 -2.55 9.47
CA ILE A 231 -5.90 -1.28 10.12
C ILE A 231 -6.92 -0.86 11.19
N SER A 232 -7.88 -1.72 11.50
CA SER A 232 -9.01 -1.47 12.41
C SER A 232 -8.59 -1.07 13.82
N ALA A 233 -7.49 -1.64 14.34
CA ALA A 233 -6.90 -1.28 15.62
C ALA A 233 -6.24 0.11 15.62
N GLN A 234 -5.76 0.59 14.48
CA GLN A 234 -5.10 1.89 14.35
C GLN A 234 -6.06 3.03 14.03
N ARG A 235 -7.14 2.75 13.28
CA ARG A 235 -8.06 3.80 12.86
C ARG A 235 -9.17 4.13 13.85
N LEU A 236 -9.45 3.27 14.84
CA LEU A 236 -10.63 3.39 15.72
C LEU A 236 -11.98 3.57 14.95
N ASP A 237 -12.00 3.49 13.62
CA ASP A 237 -13.16 3.76 12.75
C ASP A 237 -14.36 2.84 13.06
N HIS A 238 -14.08 1.65 13.60
CA HIS A 238 -15.10 0.71 14.07
C HIS A 238 -15.94 1.25 15.25
N LEU A 239 -15.46 2.31 15.92
CA LEU A 239 -16.16 3.02 17.00
C LEU A 239 -17.05 4.16 16.48
N LEU A 240 -17.02 4.48 15.18
CA LEU A 240 -17.89 5.50 14.62
C LEU A 240 -19.36 4.99 14.55
N PRO A 241 -20.37 5.85 14.79
CA PRO A 241 -21.78 5.44 14.82
C PRO A 241 -22.29 4.77 13.54
N SER A 242 -21.63 5.01 12.41
CA SER A 242 -21.90 4.40 11.10
C SER A 242 -21.46 2.93 11.00
N HIS A 243 -20.63 2.44 11.93
CA HIS A 243 -20.11 1.07 11.98
C HIS A 243 -20.71 0.22 13.11
N ILE A 244 -21.39 0.85 14.08
CA ILE A 244 -21.94 0.18 15.28
C ILE A 244 -23.30 -0.49 15.02
N LYS A 245 -23.96 -0.25 13.88
CA LYS A 245 -25.35 -0.67 13.68
C LYS A 245 -25.60 -2.10 13.25
N ASP A 246 -24.63 -2.83 12.69
CA ASP A 246 -24.96 -4.09 12.02
C ASP A 246 -24.08 -5.27 12.46
N VAL A 247 -24.68 -6.12 13.30
CA VAL A 247 -24.03 -7.29 13.92
C VAL A 247 -24.01 -8.45 12.92
N ASP A 248 -22.80 -8.82 12.49
CA ASP A 248 -22.33 -10.01 11.77
C ASP A 248 -22.91 -10.34 10.38
N ALA A 249 -24.23 -10.38 10.18
CA ALA A 249 -24.81 -10.76 8.90
C ALA A 249 -24.61 -9.70 7.80
N ASP A 250 -24.56 -8.42 8.19
CA ASP A 250 -24.32 -7.32 7.25
C ASP A 250 -22.83 -7.11 6.97
N ALA A 251 -21.95 -7.47 7.92
CA ALA A 251 -20.51 -7.42 7.73
C ALA A 251 -20.06 -8.38 6.62
N SER A 252 -20.55 -9.62 6.63
CA SER A 252 -20.27 -10.58 5.56
C SER A 252 -20.81 -10.11 4.20
N LYS A 253 -22.04 -9.58 4.14
CA LYS A 253 -22.61 -9.00 2.92
C LYS A 253 -21.80 -7.82 2.40
N ARG A 254 -21.32 -6.95 3.29
CA ARG A 254 -20.44 -5.83 2.95
C ARG A 254 -19.12 -6.32 2.35
N ILE A 255 -18.47 -7.30 2.97
CA ILE A 255 -17.24 -7.91 2.46
C ILE A 255 -17.46 -8.48 1.06
N GLN A 256 -18.54 -9.23 0.85
CA GLN A 256 -18.88 -9.80 -0.46
C GLN A 256 -19.16 -8.72 -1.52
N LYS A 257 -19.84 -7.63 -1.16
CA LYS A 257 -20.06 -6.49 -2.07
C LYS A 257 -18.75 -5.80 -2.44
N LEU A 258 -17.85 -5.61 -1.48
CA LEU A 258 -16.53 -5.03 -1.70
C LEU A 258 -15.68 -5.93 -2.61
N ALA A 259 -15.62 -7.24 -2.32
CA ALA A 259 -14.96 -8.24 -3.16
C ALA A 259 -15.50 -8.24 -4.60
N GLY A 260 -16.82 -8.15 -4.76
CA GLY A 260 -17.45 -8.05 -6.08
C GLY A 260 -17.05 -6.78 -6.86
N PHE A 261 -16.89 -5.65 -6.18
CA PHE A 261 -16.36 -4.42 -6.79
C PHE A 261 -14.87 -4.56 -7.13
N GLN A 262 -14.07 -5.08 -6.20
CA GLN A 262 -12.63 -5.30 -6.35
C GLN A 262 -12.34 -6.20 -7.56
N ARG A 263 -13.09 -7.30 -7.72
CA ARG A 263 -13.02 -8.17 -8.89
C ARG A 263 -13.28 -7.40 -10.19
N LYS A 264 -14.38 -6.65 -10.28
CA LYS A 264 -14.72 -5.85 -11.48
C LYS A 264 -13.62 -4.84 -11.82
N ALA A 265 -13.07 -4.15 -10.81
CA ALA A 265 -12.00 -3.20 -11.01
C ALA A 265 -10.72 -3.87 -11.51
N LEU A 266 -10.39 -5.07 -11.02
CA LEU A 266 -9.22 -5.83 -11.47
C LEU A 266 -9.40 -6.38 -12.89
N GLU A 267 -10.58 -6.94 -13.22
CA GLU A 267 -10.94 -7.33 -14.59
C GLU A 267 -10.83 -6.13 -15.56
N HIS A 268 -11.31 -4.96 -15.12
CA HIS A 268 -11.20 -3.73 -15.90
C HIS A 268 -9.75 -3.29 -16.10
N ALA A 269 -8.91 -3.32 -15.06
CA ALA A 269 -7.49 -3.01 -15.19
C ALA A 269 -6.76 -3.94 -16.17
N LEU A 270 -7.09 -5.24 -16.16
CA LEU A 270 -6.53 -6.23 -17.09
C LEU A 270 -6.89 -5.96 -18.55
N SER A 271 -8.01 -5.30 -18.81
CA SER A 271 -8.51 -5.02 -20.17
C SER A 271 -7.75 -3.92 -20.92
N PHE A 272 -6.85 -3.18 -20.26
CA PHE A 272 -6.04 -2.15 -20.91
C PHE A 272 -4.98 -2.77 -21.83
N PRO A 273 -4.96 -2.43 -23.13
CA PRO A 273 -4.24 -3.21 -24.15
C PRO A 273 -2.72 -3.13 -24.06
N SER A 274 -2.19 -2.04 -23.50
CA SER A 274 -0.74 -1.77 -23.40
C SER A 274 -0.19 -1.91 -21.98
N VAL A 275 -1.05 -2.30 -21.02
CA VAL A 275 -0.63 -2.45 -19.63
C VAL A 275 0.22 -3.70 -19.49
N GLU A 276 1.37 -3.52 -18.87
CA GLU A 276 2.37 -4.56 -18.65
C GLU A 276 2.41 -5.02 -17.20
N ARG A 277 1.97 -4.16 -16.26
CA ARG A 277 2.08 -4.44 -14.83
C ARG A 277 0.87 -3.89 -14.09
N ILE A 278 0.27 -4.69 -13.23
CA ILE A 278 -0.86 -4.28 -12.39
C ILE A 278 -0.57 -4.73 -10.97
N THR A 279 -0.59 -3.78 -10.03
CA THR A 279 -0.62 -4.14 -8.60
C THR A 279 -2.04 -4.05 -8.11
N TYR A 280 -2.52 -5.14 -7.52
CA TYR A 280 -3.74 -5.16 -6.72
C TYR A 280 -3.34 -5.18 -5.25
N SER A 281 -3.96 -4.34 -4.43
CA SER A 281 -3.75 -4.36 -2.99
C SER A 281 -4.99 -4.06 -2.17
N THR A 282 -5.02 -4.55 -0.94
CA THR A 282 -6.04 -4.19 0.05
C THR A 282 -5.43 -4.00 1.43
N CYS A 283 -6.14 -3.24 2.25
CA CYS A 283 -5.93 -3.08 3.68
C CYS A 283 -6.72 -4.11 4.52
N SER A 284 -6.95 -5.31 3.97
CA SER A 284 -7.81 -6.34 4.56
C SER A 284 -7.04 -7.63 4.85
N VAL A 285 -7.45 -8.31 5.93
CA VAL A 285 -6.99 -9.67 6.26
C VAL A 285 -7.91 -10.77 5.71
N HIS A 286 -9.08 -10.40 5.19
CA HIS A 286 -10.11 -11.33 4.70
C HIS A 286 -9.70 -11.96 3.38
N GLN A 287 -9.87 -13.28 3.28
CA GLN A 287 -9.56 -14.04 2.06
C GLN A 287 -10.46 -13.62 0.90
N GLU A 288 -11.71 -13.29 1.21
CA GLU A 288 -12.77 -12.94 0.27
C GLU A 288 -12.43 -11.66 -0.52
N GLU A 289 -11.70 -10.73 0.07
CA GLU A 289 -11.22 -9.50 -0.58
C GLU A 289 -9.84 -9.69 -1.24
N ASN A 290 -9.18 -10.83 -1.01
CA ASN A 290 -7.79 -11.05 -1.35
C ASN A 290 -7.66 -12.23 -2.31
N GLU A 291 -7.35 -13.42 -1.80
CA GLU A 291 -7.11 -14.62 -2.60
C GLU A 291 -8.30 -14.97 -3.48
N ASP A 292 -9.54 -14.85 -3.00
CA ASP A 292 -10.72 -15.22 -3.78
C ASP A 292 -10.91 -14.27 -4.98
N VAL A 293 -10.62 -12.97 -4.80
CA VAL A 293 -10.62 -11.99 -5.89
C VAL A 293 -9.56 -12.37 -6.92
N ILE A 294 -8.33 -12.65 -6.48
CA ILE A 294 -7.24 -13.05 -7.38
C ILE A 294 -7.59 -14.32 -8.13
N GLN A 295 -8.00 -15.38 -7.42
CA GLN A 295 -8.38 -16.67 -8.00
C GLN A 295 -9.45 -16.51 -9.07
N SER A 296 -10.45 -15.65 -8.82
CA SER A 296 -11.55 -15.44 -9.76
C SER A 296 -11.14 -14.78 -11.08
N VAL A 297 -10.07 -13.96 -11.08
CA VAL A 297 -9.61 -13.26 -12.29
C VAL A 297 -8.49 -13.97 -13.03
N LEU A 298 -7.83 -14.96 -12.43
CA LEU A 298 -6.67 -15.65 -13.02
C LEU A 298 -6.92 -16.25 -14.41
N PRO A 299 -8.07 -16.89 -14.70
CA PRO A 299 -8.34 -17.39 -16.05
C PRO A 299 -8.39 -16.26 -17.09
N LEU A 300 -9.01 -15.13 -16.74
CA LEU A 300 -9.05 -13.95 -17.61
C LEU A 300 -7.64 -13.37 -17.79
N ALA A 301 -6.91 -13.16 -16.69
CA ALA A 301 -5.54 -12.65 -16.72
C ALA A 301 -4.65 -13.49 -17.65
N SER A 302 -4.71 -14.82 -17.51
CA SER A 302 -3.94 -15.76 -18.32
C SER A 302 -4.29 -15.67 -19.81
N SER A 303 -5.59 -15.58 -20.16
CA SER A 303 -6.03 -15.39 -21.54
C SER A 303 -5.61 -14.06 -22.17
N LEU A 304 -5.29 -13.06 -21.33
CA LEU A 304 -4.75 -11.76 -21.72
C LEU A 304 -3.21 -11.70 -21.66
N GLY A 305 -2.55 -12.82 -21.35
CA GLY A 305 -1.10 -12.93 -21.29
C GLY A 305 -0.46 -12.37 -20.01
N PHE A 306 -1.24 -12.25 -18.94
CA PHE A 306 -0.73 -11.90 -17.61
C PHE A 306 -0.50 -13.13 -16.75
N GLU A 307 0.54 -13.06 -15.92
CA GLU A 307 0.87 -14.04 -14.88
C GLU A 307 1.11 -13.34 -13.54
N LEU A 308 1.01 -14.09 -12.44
CA LEU A 308 1.39 -13.58 -11.12
C LEU A 308 2.91 -13.59 -10.99
N ALA A 309 3.49 -12.44 -10.67
CA ALA A 309 4.88 -12.33 -10.25
C ALA A 309 4.99 -12.40 -8.73
N THR A 310 6.17 -12.77 -8.21
CA THR A 310 6.47 -12.75 -6.78
C THR A 310 7.14 -11.42 -6.37
N PRO A 311 6.38 -10.39 -5.93
CA PRO A 311 7.00 -9.20 -5.37
C PRO A 311 7.65 -9.55 -4.03
N TYR A 312 8.82 -8.97 -3.77
CA TYR A 312 9.61 -9.21 -2.54
C TYR A 312 9.81 -10.69 -2.22
N PRO A 313 10.54 -11.47 -3.03
CA PRO A 313 10.77 -12.90 -2.79
C PRO A 313 11.35 -13.23 -1.40
N GLN A 314 12.10 -12.29 -0.81
CA GLN A 314 12.66 -12.39 0.54
C GLN A 314 11.63 -12.25 1.67
N TRP A 315 10.44 -11.70 1.39
CA TRP A 315 9.35 -11.66 2.35
C TRP A 315 8.94 -13.10 2.67
N LYS A 316 8.52 -13.43 3.89
CA LYS A 316 8.23 -14.83 4.26
C LYS A 316 6.75 -15.19 4.14
N ARG A 317 5.87 -14.31 4.62
CA ARG A 317 4.43 -14.57 4.63
C ARG A 317 3.86 -14.43 3.21
N ARG A 318 3.09 -15.42 2.77
CA ARG A 318 2.45 -15.44 1.45
C ARG A 318 0.94 -15.46 1.55
N GLY A 319 0.26 -15.49 0.41
CA GLY A 319 -1.17 -15.74 0.34
C GLY A 319 -1.55 -17.06 1.00
N LEU A 320 -2.82 -17.16 1.40
CA LEU A 320 -3.37 -18.40 1.91
C LEU A 320 -3.36 -19.46 0.80
N PRO A 321 -3.02 -20.73 1.09
CA PRO A 321 -2.86 -21.78 0.08
C PRO A 321 -4.22 -22.30 -0.41
N VAL A 322 -4.99 -21.44 -1.07
CA VAL A 322 -6.36 -21.75 -1.54
C VAL A 322 -6.43 -22.01 -3.04
N PHE A 323 -5.35 -21.71 -3.77
CA PHE A 323 -5.16 -22.08 -5.18
C PHE A 323 -3.67 -22.16 -5.55
N ASP A 324 -3.33 -22.86 -6.64
CA ASP A 324 -1.96 -22.97 -7.15
C ASP A 324 -1.43 -21.60 -7.62
N GLY A 325 -0.33 -21.12 -7.05
CA GLY A 325 0.21 -19.77 -7.29
C GLY A 325 -0.05 -18.79 -6.13
N SER A 326 -0.71 -19.22 -5.05
CA SER A 326 -0.89 -18.40 -3.83
C SER A 326 0.45 -17.96 -3.19
N GLU A 327 1.53 -18.68 -3.45
CA GLU A 327 2.91 -18.37 -3.06
C GLU A 327 3.51 -17.14 -3.78
N HIS A 328 2.86 -16.65 -4.84
CA HIS A 328 3.20 -15.39 -5.50
C HIS A 328 2.56 -14.18 -4.81
N LEU A 329 1.58 -14.40 -3.92
CA LEU A 329 0.85 -13.34 -3.24
C LEU A 329 1.56 -12.93 -1.95
N LEU A 330 1.50 -11.66 -1.60
CA LEU A 330 2.10 -11.13 -0.38
C LEU A 330 1.03 -10.78 0.64
N ARG A 331 1.19 -11.26 1.88
CA ARG A 331 0.41 -10.84 3.05
C ARG A 331 1.30 -10.22 4.11
N THR A 332 0.79 -9.22 4.80
CA THR A 332 1.31 -8.74 6.08
C THR A 332 0.20 -8.89 7.12
N ASP A 333 0.57 -9.22 8.36
CA ASP A 333 -0.39 -9.41 9.44
C ASP A 333 -0.04 -8.52 10.64
N PRO A 334 -1.03 -8.07 11.44
CA PRO A 334 -0.75 -7.39 12.70
C PRO A 334 0.17 -8.16 13.66
N SER A 335 0.14 -9.49 13.62
CA SER A 335 1.06 -10.36 14.37
C SER A 335 2.53 -10.23 13.94
N ASP A 336 2.80 -9.72 12.74
CA ASP A 336 4.15 -9.42 12.26
C ASP A 336 4.63 -8.01 12.71
N GLY A 337 3.89 -7.34 13.59
CA GLY A 337 4.16 -5.96 14.02
C GLY A 337 3.79 -4.91 12.97
N MET A 338 3.04 -5.29 11.92
CA MET A 338 2.68 -4.42 10.80
C MET A 338 1.16 -4.18 10.72
N GLU A 339 0.71 -3.55 9.64
CA GLU A 339 -0.71 -3.48 9.28
C GLU A 339 -1.11 -4.77 8.57
N GLY A 340 -2.36 -5.19 8.69
CA GLY A 340 -2.93 -6.24 7.84
C GLY A 340 -3.06 -5.73 6.40
N PHE A 341 -2.34 -6.34 5.47
CA PHE A 341 -2.27 -5.85 4.10
C PHE A 341 -2.04 -6.99 3.11
N PHE A 342 -2.51 -6.81 1.88
CA PHE A 342 -2.39 -7.78 0.80
C PHE A 342 -1.85 -7.11 -0.46
N VAL A 343 -0.96 -7.79 -1.19
CA VAL A 343 -0.43 -7.33 -2.48
C VAL A 343 -0.34 -8.50 -3.46
N ALA A 344 -0.90 -8.31 -4.65
CA ALA A 344 -0.69 -9.16 -5.82
C ALA A 344 -0.12 -8.32 -6.96
N LEU A 345 0.79 -8.90 -7.74
CA LEU A 345 1.41 -8.26 -8.89
C LEU A 345 1.19 -9.13 -10.13
N PHE A 346 0.44 -8.61 -11.09
CA PHE A 346 0.33 -9.18 -12.42
C PHE A 346 1.38 -8.56 -13.33
N VAL A 347 2.05 -9.39 -14.14
CA VAL A 347 2.98 -8.96 -15.18
C VAL A 347 2.60 -9.61 -16.51
N ARG A 348 2.70 -8.85 -17.60
CA ARG A 348 2.41 -9.36 -18.94
C ARG A 348 3.67 -10.01 -19.52
N SER A 349 3.60 -11.29 -19.88
CA SER A 349 4.75 -12.10 -20.30
C SER A 349 5.23 -11.78 -21.72
N GLN A 350 4.41 -11.12 -22.55
CA GLN A 350 4.76 -10.65 -23.90
C GLN A 350 4.19 -9.25 -24.15
N PRO A 351 4.97 -8.28 -24.65
CA PRO A 351 4.42 -6.99 -25.08
C PRO A 351 3.56 -7.19 -26.33
N ASN A 352 2.33 -6.65 -26.32
CA ASN A 352 1.46 -6.64 -27.51
C ASN A 352 2.14 -5.88 -28.66
N GLU A 353 2.61 -6.60 -29.67
CA GLU A 353 3.28 -6.05 -30.87
C GLU A 353 2.38 -5.11 -31.69
N GLU A 354 1.06 -5.12 -31.48
CA GLU A 354 0.09 -4.26 -32.20
C GLU A 354 0.20 -2.74 -31.87
N THR A 355 1.08 -2.34 -30.96
CA THR A 355 1.34 -0.92 -30.66
C THR A 355 2.64 -0.38 -31.23
N ALA A 356 3.46 -1.22 -31.89
CA ALA A 356 4.74 -0.80 -32.45
C ALA A 356 4.68 -0.23 -33.88
N VAL A 357 3.50 -0.14 -34.51
CA VAL A 357 3.37 0.33 -35.89
C VAL A 357 2.38 1.49 -36.02
N ARG A 358 2.86 2.57 -36.65
CA ARG A 358 2.21 3.82 -37.12
C ARG A 358 2.33 5.05 -36.21
N ASP A 359 3.56 5.48 -35.94
CA ASP A 359 3.90 6.91 -36.08
C ASP A 359 4.65 7.03 -37.42
N GLY A 360 3.91 7.35 -38.49
CA GLY A 360 4.46 7.54 -39.83
C GLY A 360 3.98 8.86 -40.42
N ASN A 361 4.91 9.80 -40.59
CA ASN A 361 5.19 10.49 -41.87
C ASN A 361 6.03 11.75 -41.63
N ASN A 362 7.33 11.66 -41.95
CA ASN A 362 8.10 12.80 -42.45
C ASN A 362 8.86 12.31 -43.69
N PRO A 363 8.52 12.75 -44.90
CA PRO A 363 9.29 12.44 -46.09
C PRO A 363 10.37 13.53 -46.27
N SER A 364 11.56 13.30 -45.73
CA SER A 364 12.81 13.86 -46.22
C SER A 364 13.96 13.02 -45.70
N ASP A 365 15.00 12.87 -46.51
CA ASP A 365 16.24 12.13 -46.24
C ASP A 365 16.23 10.63 -46.58
N LEU A 366 15.74 10.31 -47.79
CA LEU A 366 16.33 9.21 -48.57
C LEU A 366 17.38 9.80 -49.52
N ASN A 367 18.61 9.94 -49.03
CA ASN A 367 19.83 9.94 -49.85
C ASN A 367 21.08 9.87 -48.95
N ASN A 368 21.57 8.66 -48.69
CA ASN A 368 22.99 8.29 -48.84
C ASN A 368 23.26 6.90 -48.24
N LEU A 369 23.15 5.88 -49.10
CA LEU A 369 23.86 4.63 -48.92
C LEU A 369 25.31 4.83 -49.39
N ASN A 370 26.25 4.59 -48.47
CA ASN A 370 27.63 4.12 -48.64
C ASN A 370 28.65 4.95 -47.87
N ARG A 371 29.06 4.44 -46.70
CA ARG A 371 30.47 4.39 -46.32
C ARG A 371 30.67 3.40 -45.17
N ARG A 372 31.34 2.29 -45.50
CA ARG A 372 32.05 1.44 -44.52
C ARG A 372 33.05 2.33 -43.77
N GLY A 373 33.01 2.32 -42.45
CA GLY A 373 33.93 3.07 -41.59
C GLY A 373 34.01 2.44 -40.21
N SER A 374 35.23 2.15 -39.78
CA SER A 374 35.64 1.32 -38.64
C SER A 374 35.05 1.72 -37.28
N PHE A 375 34.63 0.73 -36.50
CA PHE A 375 34.45 0.83 -35.06
C PHE A 375 35.79 1.14 -34.36
N ARG A 376 35.80 2.19 -33.53
CA ARG A 376 36.75 2.36 -32.42
C ARG A 376 35.93 2.43 -31.11
N PRO A 377 36.29 1.67 -30.06
CA PRO A 377 35.56 1.70 -28.81
C PRO A 377 35.95 2.95 -27.99
N VAL A 378 34.95 3.68 -27.51
CA VAL A 378 35.15 4.75 -26.53
C VAL A 378 35.05 4.16 -25.13
N TYR A 379 36.15 4.27 -24.40
CA TYR A 379 36.33 3.93 -22.99
C TYR A 379 35.42 4.77 -22.08
N PHE A 380 34.66 4.14 -21.19
CA PHE A 380 34.04 4.76 -20.02
C PHE A 380 34.80 4.32 -18.75
N PRO A 381 35.20 5.23 -17.83
CA PRO A 381 35.89 4.83 -16.62
C PRO A 381 34.93 4.45 -15.47
N ARG A 382 35.31 3.34 -14.80
CA ARG A 382 35.01 2.92 -13.42
C ARG A 382 33.53 2.71 -13.01
N MET A 383 33.05 1.49 -13.22
CA MET A 383 31.98 0.88 -12.42
C MET A 383 32.47 0.54 -11.00
N SER A 384 31.59 0.70 -10.01
CA SER A 384 31.86 0.41 -8.60
C SER A 384 31.98 -1.10 -8.35
N LYS A 385 32.86 -1.47 -7.39
CA LYS A 385 33.21 -2.85 -7.03
C LYS A 385 32.04 -3.73 -6.53
N MET A 386 30.84 -3.18 -6.35
CA MET A 386 29.68 -3.92 -5.85
C MET A 386 29.05 -4.83 -6.92
N PHE A 387 29.09 -4.43 -8.20
CA PHE A 387 28.51 -5.20 -9.30
C PHE A 387 29.31 -6.47 -9.65
N LEU A 388 30.64 -6.43 -9.49
CA LEU A 388 31.50 -7.61 -9.72
C LEU A 388 31.36 -8.67 -8.62
N TYR A 389 31.02 -8.26 -7.40
CA TYR A 389 30.75 -9.20 -6.31
C TYR A 389 29.47 -10.02 -6.58
N TYR A 390 28.38 -9.36 -6.99
CA TYR A 390 27.10 -10.02 -7.31
C TYR A 390 27.20 -10.96 -8.52
N ALA A 391 27.91 -10.57 -9.58
CA ALA A 391 28.13 -11.44 -10.74
C ALA A 391 29.01 -12.68 -10.42
N SER A 392 29.88 -12.59 -9.39
CA SER A 392 30.73 -13.70 -8.95
C SER A 392 30.04 -14.68 -7.98
N GLN A 393 28.98 -14.24 -7.29
CA GLN A 393 28.13 -15.07 -6.43
C GLN A 393 27.20 -15.94 -7.31
N MET A 394 26.53 -15.33 -8.29
CA MET A 394 25.61 -16.07 -9.18
C MET A 394 26.29 -17.10 -10.09
N ARG A 395 27.59 -16.96 -10.40
CA ARG A 395 28.35 -18.02 -11.11
C ARG A 395 28.74 -19.18 -10.20
N ARG A 396 29.02 -18.92 -8.92
CA ARG A 396 29.37 -19.98 -7.96
C ARG A 396 28.15 -20.82 -7.60
N ASP A 397 26.98 -20.20 -7.45
CA ASP A 397 25.73 -20.92 -7.15
C ASP A 397 25.25 -21.76 -8.35
N ALA A 398 25.56 -21.34 -9.58
CA ALA A 398 25.26 -22.11 -10.80
C ALA A 398 26.22 -23.29 -11.01
N GLU A 399 27.48 -23.18 -10.59
CA GLU A 399 28.45 -24.28 -10.64
C GLU A 399 28.23 -25.31 -9.51
N GLU A 400 27.83 -24.89 -8.30
CA GLU A 400 27.48 -25.81 -7.20
C GLU A 400 26.15 -26.57 -7.45
N ALA A 401 25.17 -25.94 -8.10
CA ALA A 401 23.92 -26.62 -8.48
C ALA A 401 24.11 -27.68 -9.59
N CYS A 402 25.14 -27.52 -10.43
CA CYS A 402 25.44 -28.47 -11.51
C CYS A 402 26.23 -29.71 -11.02
N VAL A 403 26.94 -29.61 -9.88
CA VAL A 403 27.67 -30.73 -9.26
C VAL A 403 26.77 -31.56 -8.32
N ALA A 404 25.68 -30.99 -7.80
CA ALA A 404 24.74 -31.68 -6.90
C ALA A 404 23.69 -32.55 -7.62
N CYS A 405 23.47 -32.33 -8.92
CA CYS A 405 22.52 -33.10 -9.73
C CYS A 405 23.30 -33.97 -10.70
N GLY A 406 23.65 -35.20 -10.28
CA GLY A 406 24.51 -36.13 -11.02
C GLY A 406 23.93 -36.63 -12.35
N CYS A 407 23.79 -35.75 -13.33
CA CYS A 407 23.31 -36.05 -14.68
C CYS A 407 24.38 -35.70 -15.74
N CYS A 408 24.96 -36.76 -16.28
CA CYS A 408 25.56 -36.91 -17.61
C CYS A 408 26.85 -36.17 -17.96
N SER A 409 27.90 -36.99 -17.90
CA SER A 409 28.97 -37.17 -18.87
C SER A 409 28.64 -36.85 -20.35
N GLU A 410 29.71 -36.45 -21.06
CA GLU A 410 29.94 -36.41 -22.53
C GLU A 410 29.36 -35.21 -23.29
N ARG A 411 30.15 -34.13 -23.48
CA ARG A 411 30.98 -33.85 -24.68
C ARG A 411 30.27 -34.14 -26.02
N SER A 412 29.99 -33.08 -26.81
CA SER A 412 30.57 -32.84 -28.16
C SER A 412 29.86 -31.72 -28.94
N CYS A 413 30.67 -30.77 -29.44
CA CYS A 413 30.57 -29.90 -30.64
C CYS A 413 29.21 -29.63 -31.33
N CYS A 414 28.82 -28.36 -31.42
CA CYS A 414 29.06 -27.43 -32.56
C CYS A 414 28.46 -26.05 -32.25
#